data_AF-A0AAN7ZQ72-F1
#
_entry.id   AF-A0AAN7ZQ72-F1
#
_cell.length_a   1.000
_cell.length_b   1.000
_cell.length_c   1.000
_cell.angle_alpha   90.00
_cell.angle_beta   90.00
_cell.angle_gamma   90.00
#
_symmetry.space_group_name_H-M   'P 1'
#
loop_
_entity.id
_entity.type
_entity.pdbx_description
1 polymer ?
#
loop_
_entity_poly.entity_id
_entity_poly.type
_entity_poly.pdbx_seq_one_letter_code
_entity_poly.pdbx_strand_id
1 'polypeptide(L)'
;MAAQYPLVIVPARQARLLINRQTATFAYYNHLIEEILILGSDSRARDNSGKKATKETADSIAKLTIAPKPLKASFCDVIAQADEQRSASEDYLQLLRSEPVVLDHAVNMMNWSRPELVPDDLGRVLPLFADKYLSIAFFEVMSSAVKIISTWDYIARLMRMRDGLDDKVKRPLIMQELSNTCHLEYRRAQAAFRRQVSSNFREAVNCFRRITTDGTSRIAIKGQPSDFTLSDPQLHYILRLCHPDTSHTSAAQWVQKLDDHNSQHADDCKRITEDQVLALGDLVIIVSFMHTLSTSLTMVPGSKKSGLLFTGRTAELNAELARYEAAADFGDHLVPTHNLLEPGVAASSLRALDEFVIEHAGTSLGSLYENMLDGCLGDIEKTFALVKSRLEVVDKTTYVPLPSEEPKTASFRAEQRREKEKTRPAEVKVYDITAIAPRQSEVAVVPPPRLKVKASVAAVFSTIFAKSEARGSVSWADFAAAMADVGFSVTPKGGSIYTFHAPESMGARSITLHRPHASEIEGYRLLILSRRLNRTFRWEAEAFEVD
;
A
#
# COMPACT_ATOMS: atom_id res chain seq x y z
N MET A 1 -12.13 60.87 -8.24
CA MET A 1 -10.77 60.54 -8.73
C MET A 1 -10.50 59.08 -8.38
N ALA A 2 -10.59 58.17 -9.35
CA ALA A 2 -10.18 56.79 -9.17
C ALA A 2 -8.65 56.74 -9.24
N ALA A 3 -7.99 56.23 -8.19
CA ALA A 3 -6.55 56.00 -8.21
C ALA A 3 -6.23 54.91 -9.24
N GLN A 4 -5.65 55.29 -10.37
CA GLN A 4 -5.02 54.36 -11.30
C GLN A 4 -3.76 53.81 -10.61
N TYR A 5 -3.85 52.62 -10.04
CA TYR A 5 -2.65 51.87 -9.68
C TYR A 5 -1.90 51.54 -10.97
N PRO A 6 -0.59 51.86 -11.07
CA PRO A 6 0.18 51.52 -12.25
C PRO A 6 0.21 50.00 -12.40
N LEU A 7 -0.22 49.51 -13.55
CA LEU A 7 -0.12 48.10 -13.91
C LEU A 7 1.37 47.75 -13.98
N VAL A 8 1.89 47.09 -12.94
CA VAL A 8 3.30 46.68 -12.90
C VAL A 8 3.47 45.51 -13.86
N ILE A 9 3.93 45.80 -15.08
CA ILE A 9 4.28 44.79 -16.08
C ILE A 9 5.67 44.26 -15.71
N VAL A 10 5.72 43.06 -15.13
CA VAL A 10 6.97 42.38 -14.79
C VAL A 10 7.34 41.39 -15.89
N PRO A 11 8.57 41.43 -16.43
CA PRO A 11 9.09 40.42 -17.33
C PRO A 11 8.88 39.00 -16.79
N ALA A 12 8.44 38.06 -17.63
CA ALA A 12 8.01 36.72 -17.20
C ALA A 12 9.03 35.98 -16.32
N ARG A 13 10.33 36.15 -16.58
CA ARG A 13 11.41 35.56 -15.78
C ARG A 13 11.46 36.12 -14.35
N GLN A 14 11.24 37.43 -14.19
CA GLN A 14 11.21 38.10 -12.90
C GLN A 14 9.88 37.86 -12.17
N ALA A 15 8.76 37.80 -12.91
CA ALA A 15 7.45 37.43 -12.35
C ALA A 15 7.50 36.03 -11.73
N ARG A 16 8.16 35.08 -12.39
CA ARG A 16 8.36 33.72 -11.87
C ARG A 16 9.21 33.68 -10.60
N LEU A 17 10.23 34.54 -10.49
CA LEU A 17 11.02 34.69 -9.25
C LEU A 17 10.19 35.32 -8.12
N LEU A 18 9.34 36.31 -8.42
CA LEU A 18 8.44 36.93 -7.45
C LEU A 18 7.39 35.94 -6.94
N ILE A 19 6.77 35.18 -7.83
CA ILE A 19 5.82 34.11 -7.47
C ILE A 19 6.53 33.05 -6.63
N ASN A 20 7.71 32.58 -7.05
CA ASN A 20 8.48 31.61 -6.25
C ASN A 20 8.79 32.15 -4.84
N ARG A 21 9.20 33.42 -4.72
CA ARG A 21 9.43 34.05 -3.42
C ARG A 21 8.15 34.09 -2.59
N GLN A 22 7.04 34.57 -3.15
CA GLN A 22 5.77 34.69 -2.44
C GLN A 22 5.22 33.32 -2.01
N THR A 23 5.29 32.32 -2.88
CA THR A 23 4.90 30.94 -2.58
C THR A 23 5.79 30.34 -1.49
N ALA A 24 7.12 30.53 -1.56
CA ALA A 24 8.03 30.07 -0.52
C ALA A 24 7.77 30.77 0.83
N THR A 25 7.49 32.07 0.82
CA THR A 25 7.13 32.83 2.03
C THR A 25 5.80 32.35 2.63
N PHE A 26 4.78 32.09 1.79
CA PHE A 26 3.51 31.52 2.25
C PHE A 26 3.68 30.11 2.81
N ALA A 27 4.48 29.26 2.15
CA ALA A 27 4.81 27.93 2.66
C ALA A 27 5.50 28.01 4.02
N TYR A 28 6.43 28.96 4.19
CA TYR A 28 7.09 29.19 5.47
C TYR A 28 6.12 29.65 6.56
N TYR A 29 5.18 30.56 6.25
CA TYR A 29 4.17 30.98 7.22
C TYR A 29 3.20 29.86 7.59
N ASN A 30 2.77 29.04 6.62
CA ASN A 30 1.93 27.88 6.92
C ASN A 30 2.70 26.89 7.81
N HIS A 31 3.96 26.61 7.51
CA HIS A 31 4.80 25.76 8.35
C HIS A 31 4.99 26.33 9.76
N LEU A 32 5.19 27.65 9.89
CA LEU A 32 5.32 28.30 11.19
C LEU A 32 4.01 28.28 11.98
N ILE A 33 2.87 28.43 11.31
CA ILE A 33 1.55 28.28 11.93
C ILE A 33 1.32 26.83 12.36
N GLU A 34 1.72 25.85 11.55
CA GLU A 34 1.71 24.43 11.90
C GLU A 34 2.58 24.16 13.14
N GLU A 35 3.82 24.66 13.19
CA GLU A 35 4.69 24.55 14.36
C GLU A 35 4.05 25.16 15.61
N ILE A 36 3.40 26.33 15.50
CA ILE A 36 2.68 26.96 16.60
C ILE A 36 1.50 26.08 17.06
N LEU A 37 0.73 25.51 16.12
CA LEU A 37 -0.38 24.62 16.42
C LEU A 37 0.09 23.28 17.01
N ILE A 38 1.25 22.78 16.62
CA ILE A 38 1.91 21.61 17.21
C ILE A 38 2.37 21.92 18.64
N LEU A 39 3.01 23.09 18.86
CA LEU A 39 3.48 23.52 20.17
C LEU A 39 2.34 23.73 21.18
N GLY A 40 1.16 24.17 20.71
CA GLY A 40 -0.02 24.42 21.53
C GLY A 40 -0.93 23.22 21.76
N SER A 41 -0.63 22.05 21.19
CA SER A 41 -1.48 20.86 21.30
C SER A 41 -0.88 19.84 22.27
N ASP A 42 -1.69 19.42 23.25
CA ASP A 42 -1.29 18.39 24.23
C ASP A 42 -1.32 16.96 23.64
N SER A 43 -1.93 16.75 22.47
CA SER A 43 -2.08 15.45 21.79
C SER A 43 -1.11 15.23 20.63
N ARG A 44 -0.39 16.27 20.18
CA ARG A 44 0.54 16.18 19.04
C ARG A 44 1.96 15.84 19.55
N ALA A 45 2.47 14.67 19.15
CA ALA A 45 3.77 14.19 19.59
C ALA A 45 4.92 15.15 19.18
N ARG A 46 5.83 15.42 20.12
CA ARG A 46 7.07 16.17 19.88
C ARG A 46 8.13 15.23 19.32
N ASP A 47 8.70 15.57 18.17
CA ASP A 47 9.80 14.82 17.56
C ASP A 47 11.06 14.91 18.44
N ASN A 48 11.48 13.77 18.98
CA ASN A 48 12.69 13.62 19.81
C ASN A 48 13.52 12.47 19.24
N SER A 49 13.90 12.55 17.97
CA SER A 49 14.83 11.60 17.36
C SER A 49 16.28 11.89 17.75
N GLY A 50 16.92 10.96 18.47
CA GLY A 50 18.31 11.17 18.88
C GLY A 50 18.94 10.11 19.78
N LYS A 51 18.88 8.82 19.43
CA LYS A 51 19.83 7.83 19.98
C LYS A 51 20.34 6.90 18.88
N LYS A 52 21.66 6.73 18.85
CA LYS A 52 22.41 5.95 17.86
C LYS A 52 22.55 4.52 18.39
N ALA A 53 22.32 3.51 17.54
CA ALA A 53 22.50 2.09 17.89
C ALA A 53 23.89 1.81 18.48
N THR A 54 23.94 1.02 19.55
CA THR A 54 25.19 0.67 20.24
C THR A 54 25.96 -0.44 19.52
N LYS A 55 27.28 -0.49 19.73
CA LYS A 55 28.21 -1.43 19.06
C LYS A 55 27.88 -2.90 19.35
N GLU A 56 27.34 -3.20 20.52
CA GLU A 56 26.94 -4.56 20.93
C GLU A 56 25.73 -5.10 20.14
N THR A 57 24.82 -4.22 19.70
CA THR A 57 23.67 -4.62 18.88
C THR A 57 24.10 -4.99 17.45
N ALA A 58 25.09 -4.29 16.89
CA ALA A 58 25.63 -4.61 15.56
C ALA A 58 26.33 -5.99 15.54
N ASP A 59 27.08 -6.31 16.60
CA ASP A 59 27.75 -7.61 16.74
C ASP A 59 26.76 -8.76 16.98
N SER A 60 25.56 -8.47 17.50
CA SER A 60 24.48 -9.45 17.69
C SER A 60 23.73 -9.76 16.39
N ILE A 61 23.53 -8.76 15.51
CA ILE A 61 23.01 -8.97 14.15
C ILE A 61 23.94 -9.89 13.33
N ALA A 62 25.26 -9.73 13.47
CA ALA A 62 26.24 -10.56 12.77
C ALA A 62 26.20 -12.04 13.20
N LYS A 63 25.61 -12.35 14.37
CA LYS A 63 25.43 -13.70 14.90
C LYS A 63 24.07 -14.32 14.58
N LEU A 64 23.15 -13.58 13.95
CA LEU A 64 21.88 -14.13 13.49
C LEU A 64 22.16 -15.28 12.53
N THR A 65 21.50 -16.42 12.74
CA THR A 65 21.59 -17.56 11.82
C THR A 65 20.91 -17.18 10.52
N ILE A 66 21.68 -16.59 9.60
CA ILE A 66 21.26 -16.28 8.24
C ILE A 66 21.19 -17.63 7.51
N ALA A 67 19.98 -18.18 7.42
CA ALA A 67 19.76 -19.36 6.62
C ALA A 67 20.13 -19.05 5.16
N PRO A 68 20.88 -19.92 4.46
CA PRO A 68 21.16 -19.72 3.04
C PRO A 68 19.85 -19.65 2.24
N LYS A 69 19.87 -18.86 1.16
CA LYS A 69 18.79 -18.66 0.17
C LYS A 69 17.85 -19.88 0.09
N PRO A 70 16.53 -19.72 0.23
CA PRO A 70 15.65 -20.88 0.21
C PRO A 70 15.75 -21.62 -1.12
N LEU A 71 15.91 -22.93 -1.01
CA LEU A 71 15.54 -23.97 -1.97
C LEU A 71 14.16 -23.61 -2.57
N LYS A 72 13.96 -23.94 -3.87
CA LYS A 72 12.70 -23.72 -4.61
C LYS A 72 11.47 -23.75 -3.69
N ALA A 73 10.78 -22.62 -3.55
CA ALA A 73 9.57 -22.54 -2.75
C ALA A 73 8.53 -23.55 -3.25
N SER A 74 7.83 -24.20 -2.33
CA SER A 74 6.72 -25.08 -2.67
C SER A 74 5.50 -24.27 -3.11
N PHE A 75 4.57 -24.91 -3.83
CA PHE A 75 3.31 -24.25 -4.20
C PHE A 75 2.50 -23.79 -2.97
N CYS A 76 2.55 -24.56 -1.87
CA CYS A 76 1.95 -24.19 -0.59
C CYS A 76 2.59 -22.93 0.00
N ASP A 77 3.91 -22.75 -0.14
CA ASP A 77 4.60 -21.54 0.32
C ASP A 77 4.13 -20.30 -0.45
N VAL A 78 3.85 -20.43 -1.74
CA VAL A 78 3.34 -19.30 -2.55
C VAL A 78 1.90 -18.95 -2.15
N ILE A 79 1.05 -19.95 -1.85
CA ILE A 79 -0.30 -19.70 -1.29
C ILE A 79 -0.18 -18.96 0.05
N ALA A 80 0.72 -19.42 0.93
CA ALA A 80 0.95 -18.80 2.22
C ALA A 80 1.43 -17.34 2.09
N GLN A 81 2.26 -17.03 1.09
CA GLN A 81 2.66 -15.65 0.78
C GLN A 81 1.46 -14.80 0.34
N ALA A 82 0.61 -15.29 -0.57
CA ALA A 82 -0.59 -14.55 -0.98
C ALA A 82 -1.54 -14.28 0.21
N ASP A 83 -1.72 -15.25 1.09
CA ASP A 83 -2.53 -15.11 2.29
C ASP A 83 -1.93 -14.16 3.33
N GLU A 84 -0.60 -14.13 3.45
CA GLU A 84 0.11 -13.18 4.30
C GLU A 84 -0.07 -11.76 3.78
N GLN A 85 0.03 -11.53 2.47
CA GLN A 85 -0.19 -10.22 1.85
C GLN A 85 -1.64 -9.74 2.00
N ARG A 86 -2.62 -10.63 1.81
CA ARG A 86 -4.02 -10.34 2.10
C ARG A 86 -4.20 -9.93 3.57
N SER A 87 -3.69 -10.74 4.49
CA SER A 87 -3.83 -10.49 5.95
C SER A 87 -3.15 -9.19 6.38
N ALA A 88 -1.96 -8.90 5.86
CA ALA A 88 -1.24 -7.65 6.15
C ALA A 88 -2.00 -6.42 5.65
N SER A 89 -2.68 -6.55 4.50
CA SER A 89 -3.51 -5.47 3.94
C SER A 89 -4.78 -5.25 4.76
N GLU A 90 -5.41 -6.32 5.27
CA GLU A 90 -6.54 -6.23 6.21
C GLU A 90 -6.12 -5.54 7.52
N ASP A 91 -4.95 -5.89 8.06
CA ASP A 91 -4.43 -5.26 9.27
C ASP A 91 -4.18 -3.76 9.06
N TYR A 92 -3.68 -3.38 7.89
CA TYR A 92 -3.48 -1.98 7.54
C TYR A 92 -4.81 -1.22 7.42
N LEU A 93 -5.83 -1.78 6.75
CA LEU A 93 -7.16 -1.18 6.72
C LEU A 93 -7.75 -1.06 8.13
N GLN A 94 -7.54 -2.06 8.99
CA GLN A 94 -8.01 -2.01 10.36
C GLN A 94 -7.35 -0.86 11.14
N LEU A 95 -6.06 -0.62 10.93
CA LEU A 95 -5.33 0.51 11.51
C LEU A 95 -5.85 1.85 10.99
N LEU A 96 -6.08 2.00 9.69
CA LEU A 96 -6.70 3.20 9.11
C LEU A 96 -8.05 3.54 9.76
N ARG A 97 -8.79 2.52 10.22
CA ARG A 97 -10.11 2.65 10.86
C ARG A 97 -10.10 2.84 12.37
N SER A 98 -8.97 2.58 13.04
CA SER A 98 -8.88 2.57 14.51
C SER A 98 -7.83 3.52 15.07
N GLU A 99 -6.81 3.87 14.28
CA GLU A 99 -5.67 4.67 14.71
C GLU A 99 -5.61 5.97 13.90
N PRO A 100 -6.09 7.11 14.44
CA PRO A 100 -6.10 8.40 13.74
C PRO A 100 -4.73 8.80 13.17
N VAL A 101 -3.64 8.50 13.88
CA VAL A 101 -2.27 8.78 13.43
C VAL A 101 -1.87 8.01 12.16
N VAL A 102 -2.37 6.77 11.99
CA VAL A 102 -2.09 5.96 10.80
C VAL A 102 -2.88 6.52 9.62
N LEU A 103 -4.15 6.85 9.83
CA LEU A 103 -5.00 7.45 8.80
C LEU A 103 -4.46 8.80 8.36
N ASP A 104 -4.16 9.69 9.30
CA ASP A 104 -3.62 11.02 9.03
C ASP A 104 -2.30 10.94 8.25
N HIS A 105 -1.36 10.08 8.67
CA HIS A 105 -0.12 9.88 7.95
C HIS A 105 -0.36 9.40 6.51
N ALA A 106 -1.26 8.43 6.31
CA ALA A 106 -1.57 7.89 4.98
C ALA A 106 -2.19 8.95 4.05
N VAL A 107 -3.13 9.75 4.56
CA VAL A 107 -3.80 10.84 3.81
C VAL A 107 -2.78 11.90 3.43
N ASN A 108 -1.91 12.30 4.37
CA ASN A 108 -0.87 13.28 4.09
C ASN A 108 0.14 12.77 3.07
N MET A 109 0.65 11.54 3.23
CA MET A 109 1.58 10.93 2.28
C MET A 109 0.97 10.84 0.86
N MET A 110 -0.33 10.53 0.76
CA MET A 110 -1.05 10.55 -0.51
C MET A 110 -1.16 11.98 -1.06
N ASN A 111 -1.56 12.94 -0.24
CA ASN A 111 -1.75 14.34 -0.64
C ASN A 111 -0.45 15.01 -1.11
N TRP A 112 0.66 14.78 -0.42
CA TRP A 112 1.97 15.38 -0.72
C TRP A 112 2.69 14.73 -1.90
N SER A 113 2.25 13.54 -2.31
CA SER A 113 2.83 12.83 -3.46
C SER A 113 1.99 12.96 -4.74
N ARG A 114 0.93 13.76 -4.72
CA ARG A 114 -0.03 13.84 -5.83
C ARG A 114 0.59 14.32 -7.15
N PRO A 115 0.14 13.80 -8.32
CA PRO A 115 0.65 14.19 -9.64
C PRO A 115 0.64 15.69 -9.93
N GLU A 116 -0.30 16.43 -9.34
CA GLU A 116 -0.48 17.88 -9.47
C GLU A 116 0.78 18.67 -9.04
N LEU A 117 1.55 18.13 -8.10
CA LEU A 117 2.77 18.74 -7.58
C LEU A 117 3.99 18.53 -8.50
N VAL A 118 3.89 17.62 -9.47
CA VAL A 118 4.94 17.40 -10.47
C VAL A 118 4.83 18.45 -11.58
N PRO A 119 5.93 19.09 -12.01
CA PRO A 119 5.90 20.05 -13.11
C PRO A 119 5.39 19.43 -14.42
N ASP A 120 4.64 20.19 -15.23
CA ASP A 120 4.32 19.79 -16.61
C ASP A 120 5.49 20.10 -17.59
N ASP A 121 5.28 19.86 -18.89
CA ASP A 121 6.29 20.13 -19.93
C ASP A 121 6.73 21.61 -20.01
N LEU A 122 5.94 22.53 -19.48
CA LEU A 122 6.25 23.96 -19.39
C LEU A 122 6.84 24.35 -18.02
N GLY A 123 7.06 23.37 -17.13
CA GLY A 123 7.55 23.58 -15.78
C GLY A 123 6.52 24.14 -14.81
N ARG A 124 5.22 24.05 -15.14
CA ARG A 124 4.13 24.57 -14.30
C ARG A 124 3.67 23.53 -13.29
N VAL A 125 3.57 23.92 -12.03
CA VAL A 125 3.07 23.11 -10.91
C VAL A 125 1.67 23.61 -10.54
N LEU A 126 0.74 22.69 -10.23
CA LEU A 126 -0.60 23.06 -9.77
C LEU A 126 -0.57 23.45 -8.28
N PRO A 127 -1.57 24.20 -7.77
CA PRO A 127 -1.52 24.77 -6.43
C PRO A 127 -1.21 23.74 -5.33
N LEU A 128 -0.31 24.13 -4.41
CA LEU A 128 0.10 23.33 -3.25
C LEU A 128 -1.01 23.17 -2.22
N PHE A 129 -1.79 24.23 -2.01
CA PHE A 129 -2.89 24.26 -1.05
C PHE A 129 -4.21 24.39 -1.81
N ALA A 130 -4.98 23.31 -1.82
CA ALA A 130 -6.40 23.34 -2.17
C ALA A 130 -7.07 22.18 -1.44
N ASP A 131 -8.07 22.50 -0.62
CA ASP A 131 -8.77 21.57 0.28
C ASP A 131 -9.31 20.35 -0.46
N LYS A 132 -9.75 20.54 -1.71
CA LYS A 132 -10.19 19.47 -2.61
C LYS A 132 -9.18 18.32 -2.74
N TYR A 133 -7.87 18.60 -2.73
CA TYR A 133 -6.85 17.57 -2.91
C TYR A 133 -6.69 16.71 -1.66
N LEU A 134 -7.03 17.24 -0.49
CA LEU A 134 -7.04 16.48 0.74
C LEU A 134 -8.24 15.52 0.79
N SER A 135 -9.41 16.00 0.35
CA SER A 135 -10.61 15.16 0.15
C SER A 135 -10.36 14.02 -0.85
N ILE A 136 -9.72 14.34 -1.98
CA ILE A 136 -9.29 13.35 -2.99
C ILE A 136 -8.31 12.35 -2.38
N ALA A 137 -7.26 12.81 -1.70
CA ALA A 137 -6.27 11.94 -1.07
C ALA A 137 -6.90 10.99 -0.03
N PHE A 138 -7.85 11.49 0.77
CA PHE A 138 -8.59 10.68 1.74
C PHE A 138 -9.42 9.59 1.06
N PHE A 139 -10.13 9.92 -0.01
CA PHE A 139 -10.86 8.95 -0.82
C PHE A 139 -9.92 7.91 -1.46
N GLU A 140 -8.80 8.35 -2.05
CA GLU A 140 -7.78 7.48 -2.67
C GLU A 140 -7.19 6.49 -1.65
N VAL A 141 -6.92 6.91 -0.42
CA VAL A 141 -6.36 6.05 0.64
C VAL A 141 -7.30 4.89 0.96
N MET A 142 -8.57 5.18 1.22
CA MET A 142 -9.55 4.16 1.60
C MET A 142 -9.90 3.23 0.44
N SER A 143 -10.10 3.79 -0.76
CA SER A 143 -10.35 3.00 -1.97
C SER A 143 -9.17 2.10 -2.34
N SER A 144 -7.93 2.60 -2.21
CA SER A 144 -6.73 1.80 -2.45
C SER A 144 -6.58 0.67 -1.44
N ALA A 145 -6.83 0.91 -0.16
CA ALA A 145 -6.75 -0.11 0.88
C ALA A 145 -7.70 -1.29 0.60
N VAL A 146 -8.98 -1.01 0.33
CA VAL A 146 -9.99 -2.04 0.00
C VAL A 146 -9.63 -2.79 -1.29
N LYS A 147 -9.16 -2.07 -2.31
CA LYS A 147 -8.76 -2.65 -3.60
C LYS A 147 -7.58 -3.61 -3.46
N ILE A 148 -6.57 -3.27 -2.66
CA ILE A 148 -5.39 -4.11 -2.42
C ILE A 148 -5.84 -5.42 -1.74
N ILE A 149 -6.66 -5.34 -0.69
CA ILE A 149 -7.20 -6.53 -0.01
C ILE A 149 -7.94 -7.42 -1.00
N SER A 150 -8.85 -6.83 -1.79
CA SER A 150 -9.67 -7.57 -2.76
C SER A 150 -8.82 -8.22 -3.86
N THR A 151 -7.75 -7.57 -4.28
CA THR A 151 -6.82 -8.10 -5.29
C THR A 151 -6.07 -9.31 -4.75
N TRP A 152 -5.54 -9.22 -3.52
CA TRP A 152 -4.85 -10.33 -2.87
C TRP A 152 -5.79 -11.47 -2.49
N ASP A 153 -7.04 -11.19 -2.08
CA ASP A 153 -8.05 -12.21 -1.85
C ASP A 153 -8.37 -12.98 -3.14
N TYR A 154 -8.53 -12.27 -4.26
CA TYR A 154 -8.72 -12.91 -5.55
C TYR A 154 -7.53 -13.77 -5.97
N ILE A 155 -6.28 -13.27 -5.83
CA ILE A 155 -5.06 -14.05 -6.08
C ILE A 155 -5.05 -15.33 -5.23
N ALA A 156 -5.28 -15.22 -3.91
CA ALA A 156 -5.27 -16.35 -3.00
C ALA A 156 -6.36 -17.39 -3.35
N ARG A 157 -7.57 -16.94 -3.70
CA ARG A 157 -8.67 -17.83 -4.13
C ARG A 157 -8.36 -18.51 -5.46
N LEU A 158 -7.83 -17.81 -6.45
CA LEU A 158 -7.39 -18.41 -7.72
C LEU A 158 -6.31 -19.48 -7.51
N MET A 159 -5.35 -19.21 -6.62
CA MET A 159 -4.31 -20.17 -6.31
C MET A 159 -4.86 -21.43 -5.64
N ARG A 160 -5.80 -21.30 -4.69
CA ARG A 160 -6.50 -22.46 -4.10
C ARG A 160 -7.32 -23.23 -5.13
N MET A 161 -8.03 -22.54 -6.01
CA MET A 161 -8.79 -23.18 -7.10
C MET A 161 -7.90 -23.94 -8.08
N ARG A 162 -6.64 -23.51 -8.24
CA ARG A 162 -5.63 -24.20 -9.04
C ARG A 162 -5.05 -25.42 -8.34
N ASP A 163 -5.10 -25.48 -7.01
CA ASP A 163 -4.45 -26.57 -6.27
C ASP A 163 -5.07 -27.93 -6.62
N GLY A 164 -4.22 -28.90 -6.96
CA GLY A 164 -4.66 -30.22 -7.42
C GLY A 164 -5.48 -30.25 -8.72
N LEU A 165 -5.63 -29.13 -9.45
CA LEU A 165 -6.50 -29.07 -10.63
C LEU A 165 -5.78 -29.56 -11.89
N ASP A 166 -6.24 -30.69 -12.43
CA ASP A 166 -5.76 -31.26 -13.72
C ASP A 166 -6.72 -31.02 -14.89
N ASP A 167 -7.80 -30.26 -14.67
CA ASP A 167 -8.78 -29.97 -15.72
C ASP A 167 -8.18 -29.11 -16.84
N LYS A 168 -8.15 -29.66 -18.06
CA LYS A 168 -7.53 -29.05 -19.25
C LYS A 168 -8.20 -27.77 -19.73
N VAL A 169 -9.40 -27.45 -19.24
CA VAL A 169 -10.18 -26.27 -19.61
C VAL A 169 -10.12 -25.21 -18.52
N LYS A 170 -10.37 -25.61 -17.27
CA LYS A 170 -10.42 -24.69 -16.12
C LYS A 170 -9.03 -24.16 -15.78
N ARG A 171 -7.99 -24.99 -15.95
CA ARG A 171 -6.61 -24.62 -15.63
C ARG A 171 -6.09 -23.45 -16.48
N PRO A 172 -6.18 -23.44 -17.82
CA PRO A 172 -5.77 -22.27 -18.62
C PRO A 172 -6.48 -20.97 -18.24
N LEU A 173 -7.78 -21.02 -17.95
CA LEU A 173 -8.56 -19.84 -17.54
C LEU A 173 -8.04 -19.27 -16.20
N ILE A 174 -7.91 -20.11 -15.17
CA ILE A 174 -7.39 -19.70 -13.86
C ILE A 174 -5.97 -19.15 -13.98
N MET A 175 -5.11 -19.80 -14.77
CA MET A 175 -3.73 -19.34 -14.96
C MET A 175 -3.68 -17.97 -15.66
N GLN A 176 -4.57 -17.71 -16.61
CA GLN A 176 -4.65 -16.40 -17.28
C GLN A 176 -5.18 -15.31 -16.33
N GLU A 177 -6.23 -15.58 -15.57
CA GLU A 177 -6.77 -14.67 -14.54
C GLU A 177 -5.70 -14.36 -13.47
N LEU A 178 -4.98 -15.38 -12.99
CA LEU A 178 -3.92 -15.23 -12.00
C LEU A 178 -2.79 -14.36 -12.54
N SER A 179 -2.32 -14.64 -13.76
CA SER A 179 -1.27 -13.84 -14.40
C SER A 179 -1.69 -12.39 -14.57
N ASN A 180 -2.90 -12.13 -15.09
CA ASN A 180 -3.40 -10.78 -15.30
C ASN A 180 -3.55 -10.01 -13.99
N THR A 181 -4.04 -10.66 -12.94
CA THR A 181 -4.21 -10.06 -11.61
C THR A 181 -2.86 -9.74 -10.97
N CYS A 182 -1.86 -10.64 -11.07
CA CYS A 182 -0.50 -10.35 -10.58
C CYS A 182 0.13 -9.17 -11.33
N HIS A 183 -0.07 -9.08 -12.65
CA HIS A 183 0.40 -7.94 -13.43
C HIS A 183 -0.33 -6.65 -13.05
N LEU A 184 -1.63 -6.69 -12.76
CA LEU A 184 -2.38 -5.54 -12.25
C LEU A 184 -1.75 -5.02 -10.93
N GLU A 185 -1.47 -5.93 -10.00
CA GLU A 185 -0.89 -5.58 -8.70
C GLU A 185 0.55 -5.05 -8.81
N TYR A 186 1.38 -5.66 -9.66
CA TYR A 186 2.72 -5.13 -9.98
C TYR A 186 2.66 -3.71 -10.55
N ARG A 187 1.72 -3.44 -11.46
CA ARG A 187 1.57 -2.10 -12.04
C ARG A 187 1.08 -1.07 -11.02
N ARG A 188 0.22 -1.47 -10.07
CA ARG A 188 -0.19 -0.62 -8.95
C ARG A 188 1.03 -0.22 -8.10
N ALA A 189 1.80 -1.18 -7.61
CA ALA A 189 2.96 -0.89 -6.76
C ALA A 189 4.04 -0.08 -7.50
N GLN A 190 4.26 -0.38 -8.79
CA GLN A 190 5.17 0.41 -9.62
C GLN A 190 4.70 1.88 -9.75
N ALA A 191 3.40 2.11 -9.91
CA ALA A 191 2.84 3.45 -9.98
C ALA A 191 2.96 4.18 -8.63
N ALA A 192 2.73 3.49 -7.51
CA ALA A 192 2.91 4.03 -6.16
C ALA A 192 4.37 4.43 -5.91
N PHE A 193 5.33 3.56 -6.25
CA PHE A 193 6.76 3.88 -6.14
C PHE A 193 7.15 5.09 -7.01
N ARG A 194 6.67 5.13 -8.26
CA ARG A 194 6.89 6.28 -9.15
C ARG A 194 6.33 7.57 -8.56
N ARG A 195 5.13 7.52 -7.98
CA ARG A 195 4.48 8.65 -7.30
C ARG A 195 5.39 9.19 -6.19
N GLN A 196 5.85 8.31 -5.28
CA GLN A 196 6.71 8.74 -4.16
C GLN A 196 8.06 9.30 -4.61
N VAL A 197 8.73 8.66 -5.57
CA VAL A 197 10.02 9.14 -6.08
C VAL A 197 9.87 10.50 -6.77
N SER A 198 8.75 10.76 -7.44
CA SER A 198 8.51 12.03 -8.12
C SER A 198 8.29 13.22 -7.17
N SER A 199 7.92 12.96 -5.93
CA SER A 199 7.46 13.99 -5.00
C SER A 199 8.58 14.67 -4.21
N ASN A 200 9.75 14.03 -4.00
CA ASN A 200 10.77 14.56 -3.09
C ASN A 200 12.22 14.03 -3.31
N PHE A 201 12.54 13.44 -4.47
CA PHE A 201 13.90 12.95 -4.74
C PHE A 201 14.72 13.96 -5.57
N ARG A 202 15.44 14.89 -4.90
CA ARG A 202 16.46 15.83 -5.46
C ARG A 202 16.44 15.98 -7.01
N GLU A 203 17.46 15.49 -7.71
CA GLU A 203 17.60 15.62 -9.17
C GLU A 203 16.52 14.84 -9.95
N ALA A 204 15.90 13.81 -9.35
CA ALA A 204 14.87 13.01 -10.02
C ALA A 204 13.57 13.78 -10.23
N VAL A 205 13.29 14.85 -9.49
CA VAL A 205 12.14 15.72 -9.77
C VAL A 205 12.19 16.23 -11.22
N ASN A 206 13.39 16.43 -11.78
CA ASN A 206 13.59 16.82 -13.18
C ASN A 206 13.42 15.66 -14.18
N CYS A 207 13.37 14.43 -13.69
CA CYS A 207 13.16 13.20 -14.47
C CYS A 207 11.68 12.82 -14.57
N PHE A 208 10.76 13.59 -13.99
CA PHE A 208 9.33 13.36 -14.11
C PHE A 208 8.62 14.56 -14.71
N ARG A 209 7.45 14.29 -15.29
CA ARG A 209 6.52 15.30 -15.76
C ARG A 209 5.08 14.89 -15.49
N ARG A 210 4.23 15.88 -15.22
CA ARG A 210 2.78 15.71 -15.17
C ARG A 210 2.20 15.72 -16.58
N ILE A 211 1.34 14.75 -16.86
CA ILE A 211 0.46 14.74 -18.02
C ILE A 211 -0.97 14.83 -17.50
N THR A 212 -1.72 15.84 -17.92
CA THR A 212 -3.12 16.01 -17.55
C THR A 212 -4.01 15.75 -18.77
N THR A 213 -4.99 14.86 -18.64
CA THR A 213 -5.96 14.51 -19.69
C THR A 213 -7.34 14.45 -19.06
N ASP A 214 -8.31 15.19 -19.60
CA ASP A 214 -9.69 15.25 -19.11
C ASP A 214 -9.79 15.49 -17.59
N GLY A 215 -8.96 16.41 -17.07
CA GLY A 215 -8.91 16.74 -15.64
C GLY A 215 -8.15 15.74 -14.76
N THR A 216 -7.74 14.59 -15.30
CA THR A 216 -6.95 13.58 -14.57
C THR A 216 -5.46 13.79 -14.81
N SER A 217 -4.69 13.94 -13.74
CA SER A 217 -3.24 14.08 -13.80
C SER A 217 -2.53 12.73 -13.58
N ARG A 218 -1.48 12.46 -14.35
CA ARG A 218 -0.61 11.29 -14.18
C ARG A 218 0.86 11.65 -14.32
N ILE A 219 1.71 10.83 -13.71
CA ILE A 219 3.17 11.03 -13.71
C ILE A 219 3.81 10.18 -14.81
N ALA A 220 4.61 10.83 -15.66
CA ALA A 220 5.42 10.20 -16.68
C ALA A 220 6.90 10.50 -16.48
N ILE A 221 7.78 9.56 -16.87
CA ILE A 221 9.22 9.77 -16.86
C ILE A 221 9.61 10.65 -18.06
N LYS A 222 10.59 11.53 -17.83
CA LYS A 222 11.23 12.41 -18.81
C LYS A 222 12.67 11.94 -19.03
N GLY A 223 13.07 11.83 -20.30
CA GLY A 223 14.40 11.32 -20.67
C GLY A 223 14.51 9.80 -20.58
N GLN A 224 15.70 9.27 -20.81
CA GLN A 224 15.96 7.83 -20.71
C GLN A 224 16.67 7.51 -19.40
N PRO A 225 16.28 6.44 -18.66
CA PRO A 225 16.99 6.06 -17.45
C PRO A 225 18.49 5.85 -17.67
N SER A 226 18.90 5.42 -18.88
CA SER A 226 20.32 5.21 -19.25
C SER A 226 21.19 6.47 -19.18
N ASP A 227 20.58 7.65 -19.23
CA ASP A 227 21.32 8.93 -19.21
C ASP A 227 22.05 9.13 -17.88
N PHE A 228 21.61 8.46 -16.81
CA PHE A 228 22.17 8.54 -15.46
C PHE A 228 23.16 7.42 -15.13
N THR A 229 23.43 6.49 -16.05
CA THR A 229 24.22 5.27 -15.76
C THR A 229 25.59 5.59 -15.16
N LEU A 230 26.24 6.67 -15.60
CA LEU A 230 27.57 7.09 -15.16
C LEU A 230 27.53 8.19 -14.08
N SER A 231 26.57 9.11 -14.17
CA SER A 231 26.50 10.30 -13.32
C SER A 231 25.81 10.04 -11.98
N ASP A 232 24.77 9.20 -11.97
CA ASP A 232 24.03 8.80 -10.78
C ASP A 232 23.46 7.37 -10.95
N PRO A 233 24.27 6.34 -10.67
CA PRO A 233 23.84 4.94 -10.82
C PRO A 233 22.63 4.59 -9.94
N GLN A 234 22.51 5.17 -8.74
CA GLN A 234 21.36 4.96 -7.86
C GLN A 234 20.07 5.46 -8.53
N LEU A 235 20.10 6.68 -9.07
CA LEU A 235 18.98 7.25 -9.83
C LEU A 235 18.67 6.44 -11.08
N HIS A 236 19.69 5.93 -11.79
CA HIS A 236 19.49 5.02 -12.92
C HIS A 236 18.65 3.80 -12.54
N TYR A 237 18.99 3.11 -11.44
CA TYR A 237 18.24 1.93 -10.99
C TYR A 237 16.81 2.28 -10.54
N ILE A 238 16.64 3.39 -9.81
CA ILE A 238 15.32 3.88 -9.38
C ILE A 238 14.43 4.20 -10.60
N LEU A 239 14.96 4.91 -11.61
CA LEU A 239 14.21 5.24 -12.82
C LEU A 239 13.87 3.99 -13.63
N ARG A 240 14.74 2.98 -13.66
CA ARG A 240 14.42 1.67 -14.26
C ARG A 240 13.26 0.98 -13.56
N LEU A 241 13.20 1.02 -12.23
CA LEU A 241 12.08 0.45 -11.48
C LEU A 241 10.77 1.21 -11.72
N CYS A 242 10.83 2.53 -11.88
CA CYS A 242 9.68 3.38 -12.19
C CYS A 242 9.14 3.23 -13.63
N HIS A 243 9.98 2.75 -14.56
CA HIS A 243 9.69 2.80 -16.00
C HIS A 243 8.55 1.84 -16.41
N PRO A 244 7.56 2.32 -17.21
CA PRO A 244 6.41 1.50 -17.61
C PRO A 244 6.80 0.25 -18.42
N ASP A 245 7.93 0.26 -19.12
CA ASP A 245 8.36 -0.92 -19.91
C ASP A 245 9.10 -1.98 -19.07
N THR A 246 9.38 -1.70 -17.80
CA THR A 246 10.05 -2.67 -16.92
C THR A 246 9.09 -3.77 -16.53
N SER A 247 9.38 -5.00 -16.96
CA SER A 247 8.68 -6.23 -16.54
C SER A 247 9.05 -6.59 -15.10
N HIS A 248 8.21 -7.40 -14.44
CA HIS A 248 8.49 -7.92 -13.10
C HIS A 248 9.81 -8.72 -13.04
N THR A 249 10.16 -9.46 -14.10
CA THR A 249 11.43 -10.20 -14.20
C THR A 249 12.64 -9.27 -14.24
N SER A 250 12.58 -8.21 -15.04
CA SER A 250 13.63 -7.19 -15.11
C SER A 250 13.68 -6.38 -13.82
N ALA A 251 12.52 -6.09 -13.20
CA ALA A 251 12.44 -5.39 -11.92
C ALA A 251 13.23 -6.13 -10.83
N ALA A 252 13.14 -7.46 -10.74
CA ALA A 252 13.93 -8.25 -9.78
C ALA A 252 15.44 -7.99 -9.92
N GLN A 253 15.94 -7.88 -11.16
CA GLN A 253 17.35 -7.57 -11.42
C GLN A 253 17.71 -6.14 -11.01
N TRP A 254 16.83 -5.16 -11.27
CA TRP A 254 17.05 -3.77 -10.88
C TRP A 254 16.97 -3.57 -9.37
N VAL A 255 16.10 -4.29 -8.68
CA VAL A 255 16.04 -4.34 -7.21
C VAL A 255 17.36 -4.83 -6.66
N GLN A 256 17.89 -5.94 -7.19
CA GLN A 256 19.19 -6.47 -6.74
C GLN A 256 20.32 -5.46 -6.96
N LYS A 257 20.38 -4.83 -8.14
CA LYS A 257 21.40 -3.80 -8.42
C LYS A 257 21.30 -2.59 -7.49
N LEU A 258 20.09 -2.14 -7.17
CA LEU A 258 19.87 -1.05 -6.23
C LEU A 258 20.29 -1.43 -4.81
N ASP A 259 19.99 -2.65 -4.39
CA ASP A 259 20.40 -3.19 -3.09
C ASP A 259 21.92 -3.32 -2.96
N ASP A 260 22.58 -3.88 -3.98
CA ASP A 260 24.04 -4.00 -4.05
C ASP A 260 24.70 -2.62 -4.00
N HIS A 261 24.16 -1.64 -4.74
CA HIS A 261 24.64 -0.25 -4.72
C HIS A 261 24.50 0.37 -3.34
N ASN A 262 23.31 0.32 -2.75
CA ASN A 262 23.03 0.93 -1.44
C ASN A 262 23.87 0.30 -0.32
N SER A 263 24.18 -1.00 -0.44
CA SER A 263 25.05 -1.71 0.50
C SER A 263 26.50 -1.25 0.41
N GLN A 264 26.96 -0.87 -0.78
CA GLN A 264 28.33 -0.38 -1.02
C GLN A 264 28.46 1.14 -0.78
N HIS A 265 27.37 1.88 -0.90
CA HIS A 265 27.32 3.34 -0.82
C HIS A 265 26.33 3.82 0.24
N ALA A 266 26.73 3.72 1.52
CA ALA A 266 25.87 4.05 2.66
C ALA A 266 25.37 5.51 2.69
N ASP A 267 26.06 6.45 2.04
CA ASP A 267 25.61 7.84 1.95
C ASP A 267 24.54 8.04 0.87
N ASP A 268 24.61 7.30 -0.24
CA ASP A 268 23.55 7.28 -1.26
C ASP A 268 22.27 6.67 -0.68
N CYS A 269 22.41 5.66 0.16
CA CYS A 269 21.32 5.01 0.88
C CYS A 269 20.47 6.00 1.71
N LYS A 270 21.08 7.07 2.24
CA LYS A 270 20.40 8.15 2.99
C LYS A 270 19.65 9.15 2.10
N ARG A 271 19.84 9.09 0.77
CA ARG A 271 19.14 9.99 -0.18
C ARG A 271 17.68 9.59 -0.41
N ILE A 272 17.34 8.33 -0.16
CA ILE A 272 15.97 7.81 -0.32
C ILE A 272 15.17 8.16 0.93
N THR A 273 14.04 8.85 0.77
CA THR A 273 13.16 9.21 1.88
C THR A 273 12.43 7.98 2.42
N GLU A 274 11.91 8.06 3.64
CA GLU A 274 11.21 6.92 4.24
C GLU A 274 9.96 6.50 3.45
N ASP A 275 9.19 7.46 2.91
CA ASP A 275 8.01 7.16 2.08
C ASP A 275 8.40 6.44 0.78
N GLN A 276 9.54 6.81 0.18
CA GLN A 276 10.08 6.12 -1.00
C GLN A 276 10.54 4.71 -0.66
N VAL A 277 11.13 4.51 0.52
CA VAL A 277 11.51 3.19 1.03
C VAL A 277 10.28 2.32 1.24
N LEU A 278 9.20 2.84 1.81
CA LEU A 278 7.94 2.09 1.98
C LEU A 278 7.34 1.66 0.65
N ALA A 279 7.26 2.59 -0.32
CA ALA A 279 6.74 2.27 -1.65
C ALA A 279 7.66 1.32 -2.44
N LEU A 280 8.98 1.40 -2.25
CA LEU A 280 9.93 0.43 -2.78
C LEU A 280 9.71 -0.94 -2.15
N GLY A 281 9.52 -1.00 -0.83
CA GLY A 281 9.25 -2.23 -0.09
C GLY A 281 8.02 -2.96 -0.62
N ASP A 282 6.91 -2.26 -0.83
CA ASP A 282 5.68 -2.79 -1.45
C ASP A 282 5.97 -3.37 -2.85
N LEU A 283 6.68 -2.63 -3.70
CA LEU A 283 7.08 -3.10 -5.03
C LEU A 283 7.95 -4.36 -4.97
N VAL A 284 8.94 -4.41 -4.06
CA VAL A 284 9.85 -5.55 -3.94
C VAL A 284 9.11 -6.79 -3.43
N ILE A 285 8.17 -6.65 -2.49
CA ILE A 285 7.31 -7.74 -2.02
C ILE A 285 6.57 -8.38 -3.20
N ILE A 286 5.95 -7.57 -4.07
CA ILE A 286 5.21 -8.08 -5.23
C ILE A 286 6.13 -8.70 -6.27
N VAL A 287 7.29 -8.08 -6.54
CA VAL A 287 8.30 -8.65 -7.46
C VAL A 287 8.81 -10.00 -6.94
N SER A 288 9.06 -10.12 -5.63
CA SER A 288 9.49 -11.36 -4.97
C SER A 288 8.41 -12.43 -5.03
N PHE A 289 7.15 -12.08 -4.76
CA PHE A 289 6.00 -12.98 -4.92
C PHE A 289 5.89 -13.50 -6.35
N MET A 290 5.93 -12.62 -7.36
CA MET A 290 5.84 -13.01 -8.77
C MET A 290 7.04 -13.90 -9.19
N HIS A 291 8.24 -13.60 -8.70
CA HIS A 291 9.41 -14.45 -8.93
C HIS A 291 9.22 -15.86 -8.32
N THR A 292 8.77 -15.92 -7.07
CA THR A 292 8.47 -17.20 -6.40
C THR A 292 7.34 -17.97 -7.11
N LEU A 293 6.30 -17.28 -7.54
CA LEU A 293 5.19 -17.86 -8.30
C LEU A 293 5.67 -18.47 -9.62
N SER A 294 6.47 -17.73 -10.40
CA SER A 294 7.00 -18.19 -11.70
C SER A 294 8.00 -19.35 -11.61
N THR A 295 8.66 -19.52 -10.46
CA THR A 295 9.53 -20.68 -10.22
C THR A 295 8.75 -21.91 -9.75
N SER A 296 7.56 -21.69 -9.17
CA SER A 296 6.66 -22.74 -8.68
C SER A 296 5.65 -23.21 -9.74
N LEU A 297 5.28 -22.34 -10.68
CA LEU A 297 4.26 -22.56 -11.70
C LEU A 297 4.70 -22.04 -13.07
N THR A 298 4.34 -22.77 -14.13
CA THR A 298 4.45 -22.27 -15.50
C THR A 298 3.43 -21.15 -15.71
N MET A 299 3.91 -19.91 -15.66
CA MET A 299 3.08 -18.73 -15.85
C MET A 299 2.81 -18.45 -17.33
N VAL A 300 1.58 -18.02 -17.63
CA VAL A 300 1.23 -17.49 -18.95
C VAL A 300 1.52 -15.99 -19.01
N PRO A 301 1.88 -15.42 -20.17
CA PRO A 301 2.00 -13.97 -20.33
C PRO A 301 0.68 -13.26 -20.01
N GLY A 302 0.78 -12.02 -19.51
CA GLY A 302 -0.39 -11.17 -19.33
C GLY A 302 -1.11 -10.94 -20.67
N SER A 303 -2.45 -11.00 -20.65
CA SER A 303 -3.30 -10.83 -21.82
C SER A 303 -4.27 -9.68 -21.64
N LYS A 304 -4.40 -8.84 -22.67
CA LYS A 304 -5.44 -7.80 -22.76
C LYS A 304 -6.73 -8.29 -23.41
N LYS A 305 -6.82 -9.59 -23.74
CA LYS A 305 -7.94 -10.16 -24.52
C LYS A 305 -8.59 -11.37 -23.85
N SER A 306 -7.92 -11.99 -22.89
CA SER A 306 -8.36 -13.20 -22.19
C SER A 306 -8.06 -13.08 -20.71
N GLY A 307 -8.85 -13.74 -19.86
CA GLY A 307 -8.73 -13.69 -18.40
C GLY A 307 -8.95 -12.28 -17.85
N LEU A 308 -9.99 -11.60 -18.33
CA LEU A 308 -10.28 -10.21 -17.97
C LEU A 308 -11.42 -10.06 -16.96
N LEU A 309 -11.91 -11.14 -16.33
CA LEU A 309 -13.06 -11.07 -15.44
C LEU A 309 -12.79 -10.09 -14.30
N PHE A 310 -11.66 -10.25 -13.61
CA PHE A 310 -11.31 -9.37 -12.49
C PHE A 310 -10.70 -8.05 -12.95
N THR A 311 -9.73 -8.08 -13.87
CA THR A 311 -9.04 -6.85 -14.30
C THR A 311 -9.96 -5.90 -15.06
N GLY A 312 -10.88 -6.44 -15.85
CA GLY A 312 -11.89 -5.66 -16.58
C GLY A 312 -12.87 -4.98 -15.63
N ARG A 313 -13.49 -5.75 -14.72
CA ARG A 313 -14.42 -5.19 -13.72
C ARG A 313 -13.75 -4.21 -12.77
N THR A 314 -12.49 -4.47 -12.39
CA THR A 314 -11.70 -3.53 -11.60
C THR A 314 -11.48 -2.21 -12.35
N ALA A 315 -11.21 -2.26 -13.66
CA ALA A 315 -11.06 -1.06 -14.47
C ALA A 315 -12.37 -0.26 -14.58
N GLU A 316 -13.50 -0.96 -14.78
CA GLU A 316 -14.84 -0.35 -14.79
C GLU A 316 -15.19 0.31 -13.46
N LEU A 317 -14.92 -0.39 -12.34
CA LEU A 317 -15.17 0.14 -11.00
C LEU A 317 -14.26 1.34 -10.70
N ASN A 318 -12.97 1.30 -11.06
CA ASN A 318 -12.08 2.46 -10.90
C ASN A 318 -12.60 3.67 -11.70
N ALA A 319 -13.09 3.46 -12.93
CA ALA A 319 -13.63 4.53 -13.76
C ALA A 319 -14.95 5.10 -13.21
N GLU A 320 -15.73 4.30 -12.47
CA GLU A 320 -16.90 4.75 -11.72
C GLU A 320 -16.49 5.55 -10.48
N LEU A 321 -15.60 5.01 -9.64
CA LEU A 321 -15.11 5.65 -8.42
C LEU A 321 -14.41 6.99 -8.70
N ALA A 322 -13.63 7.09 -9.78
CA ALA A 322 -12.97 8.34 -10.17
C ALA A 322 -13.95 9.51 -10.40
N ARG A 323 -15.21 9.22 -10.77
CA ARG A 323 -16.25 10.26 -10.91
C ARG A 323 -16.73 10.77 -9.57
N TYR A 324 -16.85 9.87 -8.59
CA TYR A 324 -17.25 10.21 -7.23
C TYR A 324 -16.14 10.97 -6.52
N GLU A 325 -14.90 10.49 -6.66
CA GLU A 325 -13.71 11.13 -6.13
C GLU A 325 -13.57 12.59 -6.59
N ALA A 326 -13.81 12.87 -7.88
CA ALA A 326 -13.77 14.23 -8.42
C ALA A 326 -14.85 15.17 -7.83
N ALA A 327 -15.93 14.62 -7.27
CA ALA A 327 -17.03 15.37 -6.66
C ALA A 327 -16.99 15.35 -5.12
N ALA A 328 -16.11 14.56 -4.52
CA ALA A 328 -16.04 14.37 -3.08
C ALA A 328 -15.47 15.61 -2.38
N ASP A 329 -16.15 16.07 -1.34
CA ASP A 329 -15.68 17.16 -0.48
C ASP A 329 -15.88 16.79 0.99
N PHE A 330 -14.76 16.66 1.70
CA PHE A 330 -14.69 16.39 3.12
C PHE A 330 -13.93 17.50 3.85
N GLY A 331 -13.87 18.71 3.28
CA GLY A 331 -13.12 19.84 3.82
C GLY A 331 -13.44 20.14 5.28
N ASP A 332 -14.73 20.09 5.65
CA ASP A 332 -15.22 20.30 7.02
C ASP A 332 -14.61 19.35 8.07
N HIS A 333 -14.14 18.18 7.62
CA HIS A 333 -13.51 17.20 8.49
C HIS A 333 -11.99 17.17 8.35
N LEU A 334 -11.45 17.51 7.19
CA LEU A 334 -10.04 17.29 6.87
C LEU A 334 -9.17 18.54 7.00
N VAL A 335 -9.76 19.73 7.01
CA VAL A 335 -9.03 21.02 7.04
C VAL A 335 -9.06 21.60 8.46
N PRO A 336 -7.91 22.08 8.99
CA PRO A 336 -6.58 22.15 8.39
C PRO A 336 -5.89 20.77 8.30
N THR A 337 -4.75 20.69 7.61
CA THR A 337 -3.91 19.48 7.61
C THR A 337 -3.69 18.99 9.06
N HIS A 338 -3.72 17.67 9.25
CA HIS A 338 -3.69 17.01 10.56
C HIS A 338 -4.96 17.09 11.41
N ASN A 339 -6.08 17.64 10.90
CA ASN A 339 -7.35 17.67 11.65
C ASN A 339 -7.89 16.28 11.98
N LEU A 340 -7.48 15.25 11.23
CA LEU A 340 -7.81 13.84 11.52
C LEU A 340 -7.32 13.37 12.90
N LEU A 341 -6.29 14.02 13.47
CA LEU A 341 -5.77 13.71 14.80
C LEU A 341 -6.66 14.24 15.94
N GLU A 342 -7.57 15.16 15.64
CA GLU A 342 -8.48 15.70 16.66
C GLU A 342 -9.49 14.62 17.12
N PRO A 343 -9.82 14.57 18.42
CA PRO A 343 -10.68 13.53 18.97
C PRO A 343 -12.01 13.37 18.22
N GLY A 344 -12.25 12.16 17.70
CA GLY A 344 -13.49 11.82 16.99
C GLY A 344 -13.56 12.31 15.54
N VAL A 345 -12.64 13.16 15.07
CA VAL A 345 -12.66 13.68 13.69
C VAL A 345 -12.44 12.55 12.70
N ALA A 346 -11.40 11.73 12.85
CA ALA A 346 -11.17 10.56 11.99
C ALA A 346 -12.42 9.66 11.86
N ALA A 347 -13.11 9.40 12.96
CA ALA A 347 -14.32 8.57 12.94
C ALA A 347 -15.47 9.24 12.20
N SER A 348 -15.64 10.56 12.35
CA SER A 348 -16.62 11.33 11.60
C SER A 348 -16.32 11.38 10.10
N SER A 349 -15.05 11.56 9.72
CA SER A 349 -14.61 11.58 8.31
C SER A 349 -14.87 10.25 7.62
N LEU A 350 -14.54 9.13 8.28
CA LEU A 350 -14.78 7.79 7.75
C LEU A 350 -16.27 7.51 7.55
N ARG A 351 -17.13 8.01 8.45
CA ARG A 351 -18.58 7.92 8.30
C ARG A 351 -19.08 8.75 7.12
N ALA A 352 -18.63 9.99 7.00
CA ALA A 352 -19.00 10.87 5.90
C ALA A 352 -18.61 10.27 4.53
N LEU A 353 -17.44 9.64 4.44
CA LEU A 353 -17.01 8.92 3.25
C LEU A 353 -17.92 7.72 2.92
N ASP A 354 -18.28 6.90 3.92
CA ASP A 354 -19.16 5.75 3.70
C ASP A 354 -20.56 6.19 3.25
N GLU A 355 -21.13 7.19 3.91
CA GLU A 355 -22.42 7.80 3.53
C GLU A 355 -22.38 8.36 2.10
N PHE A 356 -21.32 9.10 1.74
CA PHE A 356 -21.12 9.62 0.40
C PHE A 356 -21.07 8.50 -0.66
N VAL A 357 -20.34 7.42 -0.40
CA VAL A 357 -20.26 6.28 -1.32
C VAL A 357 -21.60 5.55 -1.43
N ILE A 358 -22.31 5.35 -0.32
CA ILE A 358 -23.65 4.73 -0.33
C ILE A 358 -24.63 5.55 -1.16
N GLU A 359 -24.61 6.87 -1.00
CA GLU A 359 -25.46 7.78 -1.76
C GLU A 359 -25.21 7.65 -3.26
N HIS A 360 -23.95 7.72 -3.69
CA HIS A 360 -23.57 7.79 -5.10
C HIS A 360 -23.50 6.44 -5.82
N ALA A 361 -23.04 5.40 -5.11
CA ALA A 361 -22.81 4.06 -5.67
C ALA A 361 -23.91 3.06 -5.31
N GLY A 362 -24.79 3.39 -4.36
CA GLY A 362 -25.92 2.56 -3.91
C GLY A 362 -25.59 1.49 -2.87
N THR A 363 -24.32 1.36 -2.48
CA THR A 363 -23.85 0.45 -1.43
C THR A 363 -22.48 0.93 -0.93
N SER A 364 -22.01 0.41 0.21
CA SER A 364 -20.71 0.76 0.80
C SER A 364 -19.53 0.38 -0.10
N LEU A 365 -18.40 1.07 0.05
CA LEU A 365 -17.18 0.81 -0.71
C LEU A 365 -16.72 -0.65 -0.61
N GLY A 366 -16.75 -1.22 0.59
CA GLY A 366 -16.43 -2.63 0.82
C GLY A 366 -17.31 -3.58 0.00
N SER A 367 -18.63 -3.40 0.08
CA SER A 367 -19.60 -4.17 -0.71
C SER A 367 -19.38 -4.07 -2.22
N LEU A 368 -18.93 -2.92 -2.76
CA LEU A 368 -18.64 -2.80 -4.19
C LEU A 368 -17.57 -3.80 -4.63
N TYR A 369 -16.49 -3.90 -3.85
CA TYR A 369 -15.40 -4.82 -4.14
C TYR A 369 -15.74 -6.28 -3.80
N GLU A 370 -16.46 -6.55 -2.71
CA GLU A 370 -16.95 -7.91 -2.38
C GLU A 370 -17.82 -8.46 -3.51
N ASN A 371 -18.84 -7.70 -3.93
CA ASN A 371 -19.75 -8.09 -5.00
C ASN A 371 -19.01 -8.28 -6.34
N MET A 372 -18.03 -7.42 -6.62
CA MET A 372 -17.19 -7.56 -7.82
C MET A 372 -16.41 -8.87 -7.78
N LEU A 373 -15.73 -9.15 -6.67
CA LEU A 373 -14.92 -10.35 -6.46
C LEU A 373 -15.75 -11.63 -6.55
N ASP A 374 -16.88 -11.69 -5.84
CA ASP A 374 -17.78 -12.85 -5.87
C ASP A 374 -18.38 -13.05 -7.26
N GLY A 375 -18.72 -11.96 -7.95
CA GLY A 375 -19.14 -12.00 -9.33
C GLY A 375 -18.07 -12.60 -10.25
N CYS A 376 -16.80 -12.23 -10.08
CA CYS A 376 -15.68 -12.77 -10.88
C CYS A 376 -15.52 -14.27 -10.66
N LEU A 377 -15.53 -14.72 -9.40
CA LEU A 377 -15.41 -16.14 -9.05
C LEU A 377 -16.59 -16.96 -9.57
N GLY A 378 -17.82 -16.44 -9.41
CA GLY A 378 -19.01 -17.08 -9.94
C GLY A 378 -18.98 -17.24 -11.46
N ASP A 379 -18.44 -16.27 -12.18
CA ASP A 379 -18.33 -16.35 -13.64
C ASP A 379 -17.20 -17.26 -14.11
N ILE A 380 -16.14 -17.48 -13.32
CA ILE A 380 -15.18 -18.56 -13.57
C ILE A 380 -15.91 -19.91 -13.54
N GLU A 381 -16.71 -20.16 -12.51
CA GLU A 381 -17.45 -21.42 -12.39
C GLU A 381 -18.49 -21.61 -13.50
N LYS A 382 -19.24 -20.55 -13.86
CA LYS A 382 -20.17 -20.60 -14.99
C LYS A 382 -19.47 -20.86 -16.32
N THR A 383 -18.36 -20.17 -16.58
CA THR A 383 -17.57 -20.36 -17.80
C THR A 383 -17.07 -21.80 -17.88
N PHE A 384 -16.60 -22.35 -16.76
CA PHE A 384 -16.19 -23.74 -16.69
C PHE A 384 -17.35 -24.71 -16.96
N ALA A 385 -18.49 -24.54 -16.29
CA ALA A 385 -19.67 -25.39 -16.48
C ALA A 385 -20.16 -25.37 -17.95
N LEU A 386 -20.18 -24.20 -18.57
CA LEU A 386 -20.56 -24.02 -19.98
C LEU A 386 -19.60 -24.72 -20.95
N VAL A 387 -18.29 -24.61 -20.72
CA VAL A 387 -17.32 -25.28 -21.60
C VAL A 387 -17.37 -26.79 -21.40
N LYS A 388 -17.57 -27.27 -20.16
CA LYS A 388 -17.74 -28.70 -19.88
C LYS A 388 -18.98 -29.27 -20.57
N SER A 389 -20.13 -28.62 -20.46
CA SER A 389 -21.35 -29.08 -21.13
C SER A 389 -21.24 -29.06 -22.66
N ARG A 390 -20.45 -28.14 -23.23
CA ARG A 390 -20.16 -28.09 -24.67
C ARG A 390 -19.18 -29.18 -25.14
N LEU A 391 -18.28 -29.64 -24.27
CA LEU A 391 -17.40 -30.76 -24.58
C LEU A 391 -18.12 -32.12 -24.54
N GLU A 392 -19.21 -32.21 -23.76
CA GLU A 392 -20.12 -33.38 -23.75
C GLU A 392 -21.04 -33.40 -24.98
N VAL A 393 -21.26 -32.25 -25.62
CA VAL A 393 -22.04 -32.10 -26.87
C VAL A 393 -21.08 -31.77 -28.01
N VAL A 394 -20.35 -32.77 -28.51
CA VAL A 394 -19.54 -32.57 -29.73
C VAL A 394 -20.47 -32.55 -30.95
N ASP A 395 -20.83 -31.36 -31.41
CA ASP A 395 -20.55 -31.01 -32.80
C ASP A 395 -20.27 -29.50 -32.95
N LYS A 396 -19.39 -29.20 -33.90
CA LYS A 396 -18.68 -27.95 -34.13
C LYS A 396 -19.57 -26.71 -34.03
N THR A 397 -19.15 -25.70 -33.25
CA THR A 397 -19.27 -24.30 -33.68
C THR A 397 -18.38 -23.34 -32.90
N THR A 398 -17.91 -22.35 -33.65
CA THR A 398 -17.05 -21.22 -33.35
C THR A 398 -17.47 -20.44 -32.10
N TYR A 399 -16.48 -19.92 -31.37
CA TYR A 399 -16.63 -18.99 -30.25
C TYR A 399 -17.61 -17.85 -30.59
N VAL A 400 -18.77 -17.83 -29.93
CA VAL A 400 -19.66 -16.67 -29.85
C VAL A 400 -19.45 -16.03 -28.48
N PRO A 401 -18.97 -14.78 -28.40
CA PRO A 401 -18.90 -14.03 -27.15
C PRO A 401 -20.28 -14.01 -26.49
N LEU A 402 -20.31 -14.10 -25.14
CA LEU A 402 -21.51 -13.76 -24.38
C LEU A 402 -22.00 -12.37 -24.84
N PRO A 403 -23.31 -12.17 -25.02
CA PRO A 403 -23.83 -10.88 -25.44
C PRO A 403 -23.34 -9.82 -24.45
N SER A 404 -22.69 -8.79 -24.98
CA SER A 404 -22.37 -7.60 -24.21
C SER A 404 -23.70 -7.03 -23.72
N GLU A 405 -23.95 -7.09 -22.41
CA GLU A 405 -25.01 -6.25 -21.85
C GLU A 405 -24.70 -4.80 -22.24
N GLU A 406 -25.71 -4.07 -22.69
CA GLU A 406 -25.54 -2.65 -22.95
C GLU A 406 -25.03 -1.94 -21.69
N PRO A 407 -24.13 -0.95 -21.82
CA PRO A 407 -23.56 -0.25 -20.67
C PRO A 407 -24.67 0.44 -19.88
N LYS A 408 -25.04 -0.15 -18.74
CA LYS A 408 -26.02 0.39 -17.79
C LYS A 408 -25.50 1.70 -17.20
N THR A 409 -26.39 2.69 -17.05
CA THR A 409 -26.02 3.99 -16.46
C THR A 409 -25.59 3.83 -15.00
N ALA A 410 -24.79 4.77 -14.48
CA ALA A 410 -24.35 4.75 -13.08
C ALA A 410 -25.54 4.78 -12.10
N SER A 411 -26.57 5.59 -12.39
CA SER A 411 -27.79 5.65 -11.58
C SER A 411 -28.55 4.32 -11.57
N PHE A 412 -28.67 3.64 -12.72
CA PHE A 412 -29.30 2.32 -12.77
C PHE A 412 -28.53 1.28 -11.94
N ARG A 413 -27.20 1.28 -12.03
CA ARG A 413 -26.35 0.38 -11.22
C ARG A 413 -26.47 0.66 -9.73
N ALA A 414 -26.53 1.94 -9.34
CA ALA A 414 -26.73 2.33 -7.95
C ALA A 414 -28.08 1.84 -7.41
N GLU A 415 -29.17 2.02 -8.16
CA GLU A 415 -30.50 1.55 -7.73
C GLU A 415 -30.55 0.02 -7.62
N GLN A 416 -29.97 -0.71 -8.58
CA GLN A 416 -29.88 -2.16 -8.51
C GLN A 416 -29.06 -2.63 -7.30
N ARG A 417 -28.00 -1.92 -6.92
CA ARG A 417 -27.20 -2.24 -5.72
C ARG A 417 -27.99 -1.97 -4.45
N ARG A 418 -28.79 -0.88 -4.39
CA ARG A 418 -29.68 -0.57 -3.27
C ARG A 418 -30.74 -1.67 -3.06
N GLU A 419 -31.33 -2.17 -4.14
CA GLU A 419 -32.27 -3.30 -4.08
C GLU A 419 -31.61 -4.58 -3.56
N LYS A 420 -30.39 -4.88 -4.02
CA LYS A 420 -29.61 -6.04 -3.54
C LYS A 420 -29.25 -5.92 -2.06
N GLU A 421 -28.90 -4.74 -1.59
CA GLU A 421 -28.53 -4.55 -0.18
C GLU A 421 -29.73 -4.79 0.75
N LYS A 422 -30.97 -4.49 0.32
CA LYS A 422 -32.20 -4.78 1.09
C LYS A 422 -32.43 -6.27 1.36
N THR A 423 -31.92 -7.15 0.49
CA THR A 423 -32.09 -8.60 0.61
C THR A 423 -30.86 -9.31 1.18
N ARG A 424 -29.82 -8.55 1.54
CA ARG A 424 -28.56 -9.10 2.03
C ARG A 424 -28.68 -9.54 3.50
N PRO A 425 -28.21 -10.74 3.88
CA PRO A 425 -28.07 -11.13 5.27
C PRO A 425 -27.15 -10.17 6.05
N ALA A 426 -27.41 -9.99 7.34
CA ALA A 426 -26.54 -9.21 8.24
C ALA A 426 -25.24 -9.97 8.52
N GLU A 427 -24.35 -10.04 7.53
CA GLU A 427 -23.00 -10.58 7.67
C GLU A 427 -21.98 -9.47 7.94
N VAL A 428 -20.91 -9.84 8.63
CA VAL A 428 -19.77 -8.95 8.90
C VAL A 428 -19.08 -8.63 7.57
N LYS A 429 -19.15 -7.38 7.12
CA LYS A 429 -18.47 -6.89 5.92
C LYS A 429 -16.96 -6.90 6.16
N VAL A 430 -16.22 -7.70 5.39
CA VAL A 430 -14.77 -7.88 5.53
C VAL A 430 -14.04 -6.59 5.16
N TYR A 431 -14.60 -5.83 4.22
CA TYR A 431 -14.00 -4.61 3.68
C TYR A 431 -14.67 -3.31 4.16
N ASP A 432 -15.30 -3.34 5.33
CA ASP A 432 -15.87 -2.15 5.95
C ASP A 432 -14.80 -1.07 6.18
N ILE A 433 -15.17 0.18 5.91
CA ILE A 433 -14.30 1.37 6.03
C ILE A 433 -14.66 2.26 7.22
N THR A 434 -15.78 1.99 7.90
CA THR A 434 -16.24 2.81 9.03
C THR A 434 -15.36 2.60 10.26
N ALA A 435 -15.30 3.61 11.14
CA ALA A 435 -14.46 3.54 12.33
C ALA A 435 -14.81 2.34 13.22
N ILE A 436 -13.78 1.68 13.74
CA ILE A 436 -13.98 0.57 14.68
C ILE A 436 -14.16 1.20 16.05
N ALA A 437 -15.36 1.04 16.63
CA ALA A 437 -15.58 1.42 18.02
C ALA A 437 -14.52 0.74 18.91
N PRO A 438 -13.94 1.43 19.90
CA PRO A 438 -13.01 0.81 20.83
C PRO A 438 -13.73 -0.38 21.47
N ARG A 439 -13.34 -1.60 21.12
CA ARG A 439 -13.81 -2.77 21.86
C ARG A 439 -13.25 -2.62 23.26
N GLN A 440 -14.12 -2.43 24.24
CA GLN A 440 -13.78 -2.81 25.62
C GLN A 440 -13.29 -4.25 25.54
N SER A 441 -12.11 -4.53 26.10
CA SER A 441 -11.48 -5.85 26.09
C SER A 441 -12.48 -6.89 26.58
N GLU A 442 -13.10 -7.62 25.64
CA GLU A 442 -14.11 -8.59 25.96
C GLU A 442 -13.43 -9.94 26.17
N VAL A 443 -13.31 -10.25 27.47
CA VAL A 443 -13.14 -11.55 28.12
C VAL A 443 -11.85 -12.34 27.84
N ALA A 444 -11.16 -12.59 28.96
CA ALA A 444 -10.03 -13.49 29.10
C ALA A 444 -10.25 -14.83 28.40
N VAL A 445 -9.66 -14.97 27.22
CA VAL A 445 -9.30 -16.26 26.65
C VAL A 445 -7.96 -16.65 27.27
N VAL A 446 -7.81 -17.94 27.59
CA VAL A 446 -6.64 -18.59 28.20
C VAL A 446 -5.34 -17.80 27.97
N PRO A 447 -4.61 -17.39 29.03
CA PRO A 447 -3.40 -16.59 28.85
C PRO A 447 -2.47 -17.31 27.88
N PRO A 448 -1.98 -16.60 26.84
CA PRO A 448 -1.05 -17.21 25.89
C PRO A 448 0.15 -17.77 26.66
N PRO A 449 0.77 -18.86 26.18
CA PRO A 449 1.97 -19.40 26.81
C PRO A 449 3.00 -18.28 26.96
N ARG A 450 3.44 -18.05 28.20
CA ARG A 450 4.40 -16.99 28.51
C ARG A 450 5.79 -17.41 28.09
N LEU A 451 6.44 -16.56 27.31
CA LEU A 451 7.81 -16.72 26.87
C LEU A 451 8.73 -16.10 27.92
N LYS A 452 9.53 -16.96 28.53
CA LYS A 452 10.61 -16.60 29.42
C LYS A 452 11.76 -15.98 28.62
N VAL A 453 12.08 -14.72 28.89
CA VAL A 453 13.05 -13.95 28.09
C VAL A 453 13.94 -13.07 28.97
N LYS A 454 15.07 -12.64 28.42
CA LYS A 454 15.95 -11.65 29.07
C LYS A 454 15.23 -10.31 29.22
N ALA A 455 15.62 -9.53 30.22
CA ALA A 455 15.06 -8.20 30.46
C ALA A 455 15.13 -7.26 29.24
N SER A 456 16.20 -7.33 28.44
CA SER A 456 16.35 -6.53 27.22
C SER A 456 15.32 -6.89 26.14
N VAL A 457 15.00 -8.18 25.99
CA VAL A 457 14.00 -8.69 25.04
C VAL A 457 12.59 -8.31 25.49
N ALA A 458 12.30 -8.45 26.78
CA ALA A 458 11.03 -8.00 27.35
C ALA A 458 10.81 -6.49 27.15
N ALA A 459 11.86 -5.68 27.30
CA ALA A 459 11.79 -4.23 27.08
C ALA A 459 11.42 -3.89 25.62
N VAL A 460 12.03 -4.56 24.64
CA VAL A 460 11.70 -4.39 23.22
C VAL A 460 10.23 -4.66 22.94
N PHE A 461 9.70 -5.81 23.37
CA PHE A 461 8.29 -6.14 23.13
C PHE A 461 7.34 -5.26 23.95
N SER A 462 7.72 -4.85 25.16
CA SER A 462 6.94 -3.87 25.94
C SER A 462 6.80 -2.54 25.20
N THR A 463 7.87 -2.05 24.56
CA THR A 463 7.80 -0.82 23.73
C THR A 463 6.92 -1.02 22.50
N ILE A 464 7.01 -2.18 21.82
CA ILE A 464 6.20 -2.49 20.64
C ILE A 464 4.70 -2.54 20.98
N PHE A 465 4.33 -3.18 22.09
CA PHE A 465 2.94 -3.39 22.49
C PHE A 465 2.39 -2.31 23.43
N ALA A 466 3.16 -1.25 23.72
CA ALA A 466 2.71 -0.15 24.56
C ALA A 466 1.43 0.50 24.00
N LYS A 467 0.40 0.65 24.84
CA LYS A 467 -0.89 1.26 24.46
C LYS A 467 -0.91 2.80 24.59
N SER A 468 0.25 3.42 24.80
CA SER A 468 0.39 4.89 24.91
C SER A 468 0.45 5.56 23.53
N GLU A 469 -0.05 6.79 23.42
CA GLU A 469 0.10 7.64 22.23
C GLU A 469 1.57 8.03 21.99
N ALA A 470 2.35 8.22 23.06
CA ALA A 470 3.79 8.47 23.00
C ALA A 470 4.57 7.15 23.13
N ARG A 471 4.46 6.28 22.12
CA ARG A 471 5.30 5.06 22.05
C ARG A 471 6.77 5.46 21.91
N GLY A 472 7.67 4.71 22.56
CA GLY A 472 9.11 4.85 22.36
C GLY A 472 9.55 4.42 20.96
N SER A 473 10.86 4.39 20.70
CA SER A 473 11.43 3.80 19.49
C SER A 473 12.07 2.45 19.78
N VAL A 474 12.09 1.57 18.79
CA VAL A 474 12.84 0.31 18.83
C VAL A 474 13.75 0.23 17.62
N SER A 475 15.05 0.03 17.83
CA SER A 475 15.94 -0.19 16.70
C SER A 475 15.60 -1.53 16.02
N TRP A 476 15.65 -1.56 14.69
CA TRP A 476 15.49 -2.76 13.88
C TRP A 476 16.44 -3.87 14.32
N ALA A 477 17.64 -3.48 14.73
CA ALA A 477 18.67 -4.36 15.22
C ALA A 477 18.24 -5.05 16.53
N ASP A 478 17.73 -4.29 17.49
CA ASP A 478 17.21 -4.81 18.76
C ASP A 478 15.96 -5.67 18.52
N PHE A 479 15.07 -5.25 17.61
CA PHE A 479 13.91 -6.04 17.21
C PHE A 479 14.32 -7.39 16.60
N ALA A 480 15.24 -7.40 15.63
CA ALA A 480 15.69 -8.62 14.98
C ALA A 480 16.40 -9.57 15.97
N ALA A 481 17.22 -9.01 16.86
CA ALA A 481 17.85 -9.77 17.94
C ALA A 481 16.82 -10.35 18.92
N ALA A 482 15.81 -9.57 19.30
CA ALA A 482 14.72 -10.02 20.17
C ALA A 482 13.90 -11.16 19.54
N MET A 483 13.57 -11.07 18.25
CA MET A 483 12.90 -12.15 17.51
C MET A 483 13.75 -13.42 17.48
N ALA A 484 15.07 -13.31 17.29
CA ALA A 484 15.97 -14.45 17.30
C ALA A 484 16.14 -15.08 18.69
N ASP A 485 16.20 -14.27 19.75
CA ASP A 485 16.26 -14.73 21.15
C ASP A 485 15.00 -15.53 21.54
N VAL A 486 13.84 -15.24 20.94
CA VAL A 486 12.61 -16.03 21.10
C VAL A 486 12.47 -17.19 20.11
N GLY A 487 13.55 -17.53 19.41
CA GLY A 487 13.68 -18.76 18.61
C GLY A 487 13.35 -18.62 17.12
N PHE A 488 13.15 -17.41 16.60
CA PHE A 488 12.95 -17.22 15.16
C PHE A 488 14.27 -17.31 14.40
N SER A 489 14.23 -17.89 13.19
CA SER A 489 15.31 -17.70 12.22
C SER A 489 14.98 -16.54 11.28
N VAL A 490 16.00 -15.79 10.88
CA VAL A 490 15.84 -14.55 10.11
C VAL A 490 16.52 -14.70 8.76
N THR A 491 15.74 -14.58 7.68
CA THR A 491 16.24 -14.70 6.30
C THR A 491 16.08 -13.38 5.56
N PRO A 492 17.17 -12.72 5.10
CA PRO A 492 17.06 -11.59 4.20
C PRO A 492 16.57 -12.07 2.82
N LYS A 493 15.55 -11.42 2.27
CA LYS A 493 14.97 -11.77 0.95
C LYS A 493 15.55 -10.93 -0.20
N GLY A 494 16.51 -10.06 0.10
CA GLY A 494 17.06 -9.04 -0.81
C GLY A 494 16.45 -7.67 -0.53
N GLY A 495 17.25 -6.61 -0.64
CA GLY A 495 16.83 -5.28 -0.19
C GLY A 495 16.68 -5.20 1.33
N SER A 496 15.86 -4.25 1.76
CA SER A 496 15.46 -4.04 3.15
C SER A 496 14.30 -4.97 3.59
N ILE A 497 14.18 -6.19 3.05
CA ILE A 497 13.09 -7.12 3.39
C ILE A 497 13.63 -8.37 4.09
N TYR A 498 13.01 -8.70 5.22
CA TYR A 498 13.39 -9.81 6.09
C TYR A 498 12.17 -10.69 6.35
N THR A 499 12.35 -12.00 6.20
CA THR A 499 11.36 -12.98 6.65
C THR A 499 11.82 -13.59 7.97
N PHE A 500 10.95 -13.52 8.96
CA PHE A 500 11.12 -14.14 10.27
C PHE A 500 10.34 -15.45 10.27
N HIS A 501 11.06 -16.57 10.34
CA HIS A 501 10.50 -17.91 10.35
C HIS A 501 10.30 -18.37 11.79
N ALA A 502 9.03 -18.63 12.15
CA ALA A 502 8.68 -19.13 13.46
C ALA A 502 9.26 -20.55 13.67
N PRO A 503 9.67 -20.89 14.91
CA PRO A 503 10.11 -22.24 15.22
C PRO A 503 8.94 -23.23 15.09
N GLU A 504 9.23 -24.47 14.67
CA GLU A 504 8.20 -25.51 14.47
C GLU A 504 7.33 -25.73 15.72
N SER A 505 7.93 -25.59 16.91
CA SER A 505 7.25 -25.69 18.21
C SER A 505 6.14 -24.65 18.42
N MET A 506 6.17 -23.53 17.70
CA MET A 506 5.16 -22.48 17.80
C MET A 506 3.93 -22.74 16.92
N GLY A 507 4.04 -23.62 15.92
CA GLY A 507 2.96 -23.88 14.96
C GLY A 507 2.48 -22.62 14.20
N ALA A 508 3.28 -21.55 14.21
CA ALA A 508 2.91 -20.26 13.64
C ALA A 508 3.52 -20.07 12.25
N ARG A 509 2.91 -19.19 11.45
CA ARG A 509 3.40 -18.85 10.11
C ARG A 509 4.57 -17.86 10.21
N SER A 510 5.39 -17.84 9.17
CA SER A 510 6.44 -16.82 9.01
C SER A 510 5.83 -15.44 8.75
N ILE A 511 6.55 -14.38 9.12
CA ILE A 511 6.15 -12.99 8.85
C ILE A 511 7.24 -12.28 8.03
N THR A 512 6.85 -11.54 6.99
CA THR A 512 7.77 -10.74 6.17
C THR A 512 7.63 -9.27 6.50
N LEU A 513 8.74 -8.64 6.91
CA LEU A 513 8.79 -7.26 7.39
C LEU A 513 9.82 -6.45 6.60
N HIS A 514 9.53 -5.18 6.42
CA HIS A 514 10.44 -4.21 5.84
C HIS A 514 11.28 -3.55 6.94
N ARG A 515 12.59 -3.54 6.77
CA ARG A 515 13.56 -2.85 7.63
C ARG A 515 13.49 -1.34 7.39
N PRO A 516 13.28 -0.50 8.42
CA PRO A 516 13.40 0.95 8.29
C PRO A 516 14.82 1.40 7.93
N HIS A 517 14.95 2.45 7.10
CA HIS A 517 16.25 3.02 6.72
C HIS A 517 16.92 3.79 7.86
N ALA A 518 16.14 4.54 8.66
CA ALA A 518 16.61 5.20 9.87
C ALA A 518 17.07 4.19 10.96
N SER A 519 16.91 2.88 10.70
CA SER A 519 17.14 1.77 11.63
C SER A 519 16.28 1.79 12.88
N GLU A 520 15.46 2.80 13.11
CA GLU A 520 14.46 2.87 14.19
C GLU A 520 13.06 2.55 13.67
N ILE A 521 12.26 1.88 14.50
CA ILE A 521 10.84 1.62 14.31
C ILE A 521 10.11 2.49 15.34
N GLU A 522 9.35 3.48 14.88
CA GLU A 522 8.72 4.48 15.74
C GLU A 522 7.36 4.95 15.19
N GLY A 523 6.62 5.68 16.04
CA GLY A 523 5.33 6.27 15.70
C GLY A 523 4.33 5.24 15.15
N TYR A 524 3.68 5.59 14.03
CA TYR A 524 2.66 4.74 13.40
C TYR A 524 3.20 3.36 12.95
N ARG A 525 4.52 3.21 12.75
CA ARG A 525 5.13 1.94 12.32
C ARG A 525 5.10 0.90 13.42
N LEU A 526 5.21 1.31 14.69
CA LEU A 526 5.02 0.41 15.82
C LEU A 526 3.58 -0.10 15.91
N LEU A 527 2.59 0.71 15.53
CA LEU A 527 1.20 0.25 15.42
C LEU A 527 1.05 -0.84 14.36
N ILE A 528 1.65 -0.63 13.18
CA ILE A 528 1.68 -1.63 12.10
C ILE A 528 2.38 -2.91 12.58
N LEU A 529 3.58 -2.80 13.16
CA LEU A 529 4.35 -3.94 13.62
C LEU A 529 3.61 -4.72 14.72
N SER A 530 3.14 -4.03 15.76
CA SER A 530 2.44 -4.65 16.89
C SER A 530 1.19 -5.39 16.45
N ARG A 531 0.38 -4.81 15.53
CA ARG A 531 -0.81 -5.49 15.01
C ARG A 531 -0.47 -6.74 14.22
N ARG A 532 0.55 -6.68 13.36
CA ARG A 532 0.98 -7.84 12.58
C ARG A 532 1.55 -8.97 13.47
N LEU A 533 2.27 -8.63 14.53
CA LEU A 533 2.75 -9.61 15.51
C LEU A 533 1.59 -10.20 16.33
N ASN A 534 0.64 -9.38 16.80
CA ASN A 534 -0.53 -9.84 17.52
C ASN A 534 -1.41 -10.77 16.66
N ARG A 535 -1.65 -10.43 15.39
CA ARG A 535 -2.45 -11.30 14.52
C ARG A 535 -1.77 -12.64 14.24
N THR A 536 -0.47 -12.61 13.96
CA THR A 536 0.27 -13.81 13.55
C THR A 536 0.56 -14.73 14.74
N PHE A 537 0.93 -14.15 15.89
CA PHE A 537 1.46 -14.90 17.04
C PHE A 537 0.60 -14.78 18.31
N ARG A 538 -0.48 -13.99 18.29
CA ARG A 538 -1.31 -13.67 19.47
C ARG A 538 -0.51 -13.02 20.61
N TRP A 539 0.56 -12.32 20.26
CA TRP A 539 1.42 -11.65 21.21
C TRP A 539 0.85 -10.30 21.66
N GLU A 540 0.97 -10.06 22.95
CA GLU A 540 0.82 -8.77 23.64
C GLU A 540 2.01 -8.61 24.62
N ALA A 541 2.10 -7.50 25.33
CA ALA A 541 3.21 -7.25 26.27
C ALA A 541 3.32 -8.37 27.32
N GLU A 542 2.18 -8.89 27.75
CA GLU A 542 2.03 -9.94 28.76
C GLU A 542 2.51 -11.32 28.29
N ALA A 543 2.78 -11.49 26.99
CA ALA A 543 3.34 -12.74 26.46
C ALA A 543 4.81 -12.93 26.83
N PHE A 544 5.50 -11.90 27.33
CA PHE A 544 6.94 -11.93 27.62
C PHE A 544 7.20 -11.69 29.11
N GLU A 545 7.73 -12.71 29.79
CA GLU A 545 8.06 -12.68 31.21
C GLU A 545 9.59 -12.64 31.38
N VAL A 546 10.09 -11.72 32.21
CA VAL A 546 11.52 -11.62 32.49
C VAL A 546 11.96 -12.83 33.32
N ASP A 547 12.98 -13.54 32.85
CA ASP A 547 13.58 -14.67 33.55
C ASP A 547 14.32 -14.32 34.85
#